data_AF-X0VTT2-F1
#
_entry.id   AF-X0VTT2-F1
#
_cell.length_a   1.000
_cell.length_b   1.000
_cell.length_c   1.000
_cell.angle_alpha   90.00
_cell.angle_beta   90.00
_cell.angle_gamma   90.00
#
_symmetry.space_group_name_H-M   'P 1'
#
loop_
_entity.id
_entity.type
_entity.pdbx_description
1 polymer ?
#
loop_
_entity_poly.entity_id
_entity_poly.type
_entity_poly.pdbx_seq_one_letter_code
_entity_poly.pdbx_strand_id
1 'polypeptide(L)'
;IGLPSTFWNTEYDMPMEPKPPWGFAGWTKGDSSILIYDQYNVWNIEPDGKNPVCLTDGNKEKIRFRIRRLDREEDYIDPAKPIFLTAFGDLTKKSGYYKVKIGEKPVRLIYEDKFISSLQKAKKSEKFIYMSEDYDESPNIYLVGSDFTNPQKLTNINPQQKNFLWGHSELIEFENADGVELEGALFYPANYEPGKKYPMILYIYQKLSQSLHQYVVPSKRGWAYNTTVFSSLGYFVYSPDIIYKVRMPGVSAINC
;
A
#
# COMPACT_ATOMS: atom_id res chain seq x y z
N ILE A 1 -1.16 -30.19 -13.38
CA ILE A 1 0.11 -29.49 -13.06
C ILE A 1 -0.26 -28.46 -12.00
N GLY A 2 0.18 -28.66 -10.76
CA GLY A 2 -0.16 -27.76 -9.65
C GLY A 2 0.91 -26.68 -9.55
N LEU A 3 0.52 -25.41 -9.66
CA LEU A 3 1.40 -24.31 -9.32
C LEU A 3 1.61 -24.29 -7.79
N PRO A 4 2.80 -23.95 -7.28
CA PRO A 4 3.14 -24.09 -5.87
C PRO A 4 2.57 -22.99 -4.96
N SER A 5 1.51 -22.28 -5.37
CA SER A 5 0.91 -21.17 -4.63
C SER A 5 -0.59 -21.04 -4.89
N THR A 6 -1.26 -20.18 -4.12
CA THR A 6 -2.69 -19.89 -4.21
C THR A 6 -2.91 -18.57 -4.95
N PHE A 7 -3.58 -18.63 -6.10
CA PHE A 7 -3.77 -17.48 -6.99
C PHE A 7 -5.16 -16.82 -6.86
N TRP A 8 -6.10 -17.42 -6.10
CA TRP A 8 -7.34 -16.74 -5.71
C TRP A 8 -7.12 -15.87 -4.47
N ASN A 9 -7.84 -14.74 -4.44
CA ASN A 9 -7.80 -13.78 -3.34
C ASN A 9 -8.49 -14.36 -2.11
N THR A 10 -7.69 -14.95 -1.22
CA THR A 10 -8.14 -15.54 0.04
C THR A 10 -8.74 -14.51 0.99
N GLU A 11 -8.35 -13.23 0.87
CA GLU A 11 -8.82 -12.11 1.68
C GLU A 11 -10.10 -11.45 1.14
N TYR A 12 -10.64 -11.93 0.01
CA TYR A 12 -11.90 -11.41 -0.51
C TYR A 12 -13.04 -11.69 0.48
N ASP A 13 -13.60 -10.62 1.02
CA ASP A 13 -14.55 -10.61 2.14
C ASP A 13 -16.02 -10.44 1.71
N MET A 14 -16.26 -10.29 0.40
CA MET A 14 -17.58 -10.25 -0.19
C MET A 14 -18.11 -11.67 -0.45
N PRO A 15 -19.42 -11.92 -0.31
CA PRO A 15 -20.04 -13.24 -0.43
C PRO A 15 -20.14 -13.69 -1.91
N MET A 16 -19.00 -14.03 -2.51
CA MET A 16 -18.88 -14.45 -3.89
C MET A 16 -18.10 -15.76 -4.00
N GLU A 17 -18.64 -16.70 -4.77
CA GLU A 17 -17.96 -17.95 -5.13
C GLU A 17 -18.03 -18.19 -6.65
N PRO A 18 -16.92 -18.58 -7.29
CA PRO A 18 -15.57 -18.70 -6.71
C PRO A 18 -14.99 -17.32 -6.35
N LYS A 19 -14.12 -17.29 -5.32
CA LYS A 19 -13.32 -16.09 -5.01
C LYS A 19 -12.52 -15.61 -6.23
N PRO A 20 -12.39 -14.29 -6.44
CA PRO A 20 -11.69 -13.76 -7.62
C PRO A 20 -10.18 -14.00 -7.50
N PRO A 21 -9.42 -13.98 -8.61
CA PRO A 21 -7.98 -14.05 -8.56
C PRO A 21 -7.36 -12.81 -7.88
N TRP A 22 -6.14 -12.94 -7.34
CA TRP A 22 -5.31 -11.79 -6.95
C TRP A 22 -4.95 -10.88 -8.13
N GLY A 23 -5.10 -11.41 -9.35
CA GLY A 23 -4.94 -10.70 -10.62
C GLY A 23 -3.69 -11.12 -11.38
N PHE A 24 -3.42 -10.40 -12.45
CA PHE A 24 -2.25 -10.59 -13.30
C PHE A 24 -1.74 -9.25 -13.84
N ALA A 25 -0.46 -9.19 -14.16
CA ALA A 25 0.20 -7.99 -14.67
C ALA A 25 0.09 -7.83 -16.20
N GLY A 26 -0.04 -8.96 -16.90
CA GLY A 26 -0.09 -9.04 -18.35
C GLY A 26 0.94 -10.02 -18.92
N TRP A 27 0.97 -10.07 -20.25
CA TRP A 27 1.86 -10.93 -21.04
C TRP A 27 3.24 -10.30 -21.24
N THR A 28 4.26 -11.15 -21.31
CA THR A 28 5.58 -10.74 -21.79
C THR A 28 5.60 -10.65 -23.31
N LYS A 29 6.62 -9.99 -23.85
CA LYS A 29 6.78 -9.78 -25.30
C LYS A 29 6.65 -11.11 -26.08
N GLY A 30 5.78 -11.12 -27.09
CA GLY A 30 5.56 -12.28 -27.95
C GLY A 30 4.84 -13.44 -27.27
N ASP A 31 4.06 -13.16 -26.22
CA ASP A 31 3.26 -14.12 -25.47
C ASP A 31 4.09 -15.29 -24.87
N SER A 32 5.38 -15.05 -24.65
CA SER A 32 6.31 -16.09 -24.16
C SER A 32 5.99 -16.55 -22.73
N SER A 33 5.37 -15.69 -21.93
CA SER A 33 4.93 -15.98 -20.57
C SER A 33 3.92 -14.94 -20.08
N ILE A 34 3.19 -15.28 -19.02
CA ILE A 34 2.30 -14.37 -18.29
C ILE A 34 2.83 -14.11 -16.89
N LEU A 35 2.69 -12.87 -16.43
CA LEU A 35 2.99 -12.48 -15.06
C LEU A 35 1.69 -12.46 -14.24
N ILE A 36 1.57 -13.36 -13.26
CA ILE A 36 0.39 -13.49 -12.38
C ILE A 36 0.74 -13.24 -10.92
N TYR A 37 -0.26 -12.94 -10.09
CA TYR A 37 -0.07 -12.64 -8.69
C TYR A 37 -0.61 -13.75 -7.79
N ASP A 38 0.17 -14.13 -6.78
CA ASP A 38 -0.43 -14.65 -5.54
C ASP A 38 -0.65 -13.48 -4.56
N GLN A 39 -0.90 -13.79 -3.28
CA GLN A 39 -1.09 -12.75 -2.26
C GLN A 39 0.09 -11.77 -2.21
N TYR A 40 1.32 -12.28 -2.09
CA TYR A 40 2.51 -11.48 -1.83
C TYR A 40 3.44 -11.34 -3.05
N ASN A 41 3.35 -12.24 -4.02
CA ASN A 41 4.38 -12.44 -5.02
C ASN A 41 3.92 -12.29 -6.46
N VAL A 42 4.90 -12.02 -7.32
CA VAL A 42 4.76 -12.02 -8.77
C VAL A 42 5.39 -13.28 -9.34
N TRP A 43 4.62 -14.02 -10.12
CA TRP A 43 5.03 -15.26 -10.78
C TRP A 43 5.09 -15.08 -12.28
N ASN A 44 6.15 -15.56 -12.92
CA ASN A 44 6.28 -15.68 -14.36
C ASN A 44 6.01 -17.13 -14.78
N ILE A 45 5.04 -17.33 -15.68
CA ILE A 45 4.58 -18.66 -16.08
C ILE A 45 4.46 -18.75 -17.59
N GLU A 46 5.03 -19.78 -18.19
CA GLU A 46 4.89 -20.05 -19.63
C GLU A 46 3.46 -20.50 -19.98
N PRO A 47 2.96 -20.28 -21.22
CA PRO A 47 1.59 -20.64 -21.60
C PRO A 47 1.22 -22.11 -21.39
N ASP A 48 2.20 -23.01 -21.45
CA ASP A 48 2.00 -24.44 -21.23
C ASP A 48 1.98 -24.84 -19.73
N GLY A 49 2.12 -23.85 -18.84
CA GLY A 49 2.10 -24.01 -17.39
C GLY A 49 3.38 -24.60 -16.81
N LYS A 50 4.43 -24.80 -17.61
CA LYS A 50 5.71 -25.31 -17.14
C LYS A 50 6.60 -24.19 -16.58
N ASN A 51 7.61 -24.60 -15.81
CA ASN A 51 8.67 -23.74 -15.28
C ASN A 51 8.19 -22.45 -14.58
N PRO A 52 7.24 -22.51 -13.63
CA PRO A 52 6.83 -21.31 -12.91
C PRO A 52 8.02 -20.72 -12.14
N VAL A 53 8.33 -19.46 -12.39
CA VAL A 53 9.40 -18.72 -11.70
C VAL A 53 8.78 -17.65 -10.81
N CYS A 54 8.98 -17.76 -9.50
CA CYS A 54 8.61 -16.70 -8.56
C CYS A 54 9.67 -15.59 -8.63
N LEU A 55 9.26 -14.36 -8.94
CA LEU A 55 10.17 -13.22 -9.10
C LEU A 55 10.44 -12.48 -7.78
N THR A 56 9.64 -12.75 -6.75
CA THR A 56 9.70 -12.04 -5.46
C THR A 56 9.59 -13.02 -4.30
N ASP A 57 9.92 -12.56 -3.10
CA ASP A 57 9.72 -13.32 -1.87
C ASP A 57 9.15 -12.38 -0.80
N GLY A 58 7.85 -12.11 -0.90
CA GLY A 58 7.12 -11.26 0.02
C GLY A 58 6.52 -11.98 1.23
N ASN A 59 6.53 -13.32 1.25
CA ASN A 59 5.82 -14.11 2.26
C ASN A 59 6.36 -13.92 3.68
N LYS A 60 7.68 -13.79 3.81
CA LYS A 60 8.38 -13.69 5.09
C LYS A 60 8.04 -12.38 5.82
N GLU A 61 8.05 -11.28 5.09
CA GLU A 61 7.84 -9.92 5.63
C GLU A 61 6.42 -9.39 5.34
N LYS A 62 5.56 -10.24 4.75
CA LYS A 62 4.20 -9.89 4.31
C LYS A 62 4.19 -8.67 3.38
N ILE A 63 5.15 -8.61 2.46
CA ILE A 63 5.26 -7.54 1.46
C ILE A 63 4.51 -7.95 0.21
N ARG A 64 3.50 -7.17 -0.16
CA ARG A 64 2.71 -7.35 -1.36
C ARG A 64 3.40 -6.69 -2.56
N PHE A 65 3.90 -7.51 -3.48
CA PHE A 65 4.50 -7.04 -4.73
C PHE A 65 3.50 -7.03 -5.89
N ARG A 66 3.45 -5.93 -6.65
CA ARG A 66 2.69 -5.83 -7.91
C ARG A 66 3.52 -5.13 -8.97
N ILE A 67 3.26 -5.38 -10.25
CA ILE A 67 4.02 -4.75 -11.34
C ILE A 67 3.66 -3.27 -11.43
N ARG A 68 4.68 -2.42 -11.51
CA ARG A 68 4.55 -1.01 -11.86
C ARG A 68 5.03 -0.79 -13.31
N ARG A 69 4.08 -0.66 -14.24
CA ARG A 69 4.40 -0.24 -15.62
C ARG A 69 4.79 1.24 -15.62
N LEU A 70 6.01 1.53 -16.07
CA LEU A 70 6.54 2.90 -16.20
C LEU A 70 6.45 3.42 -17.63
N ASP A 71 6.41 2.51 -18.61
CA ASP A 71 6.03 2.84 -19.97
C ASP A 71 4.57 2.42 -20.20
N ARG A 72 3.72 3.39 -20.58
CA ARG A 72 2.29 3.15 -20.84
C ARG A 72 2.02 2.88 -22.32
N GLU A 73 3.01 3.07 -23.18
CA GLU A 73 2.91 2.82 -24.62
C GLU A 73 3.24 1.35 -24.96
N GLU A 74 3.82 0.60 -24.01
CA GLU A 74 4.06 -0.84 -24.14
C GLU A 74 2.88 -1.66 -23.58
N ASP A 75 2.19 -2.35 -24.48
CA ASP A 75 1.09 -3.26 -24.12
C ASP A 75 1.59 -4.57 -23.50
N TYR A 76 2.87 -4.89 -23.65
CA TYR A 76 3.54 -6.07 -23.09
C TYR A 76 4.61 -5.70 -22.07
N ILE A 77 5.08 -6.72 -21.33
CA ILE A 77 6.23 -6.60 -20.41
C ILE A 77 7.47 -7.11 -21.13
N ASP A 78 8.47 -6.27 -21.35
CA ASP A 78 9.72 -6.69 -21.97
C ASP A 78 10.62 -7.43 -20.95
N PRO A 79 10.83 -8.75 -21.09
CA PRO A 79 11.64 -9.52 -20.14
C PRO A 79 13.13 -9.16 -20.19
N ALA A 80 13.59 -8.46 -21.25
CA ALA A 80 14.97 -7.99 -21.34
C ALA A 80 15.24 -6.72 -20.50
N LYS A 81 14.18 -6.02 -20.09
CA LYS A 81 14.29 -4.80 -19.26
C LYS A 81 14.06 -5.12 -17.78
N PRO A 82 14.61 -4.30 -16.86
CA PRO A 82 14.21 -4.38 -15.46
C PRO A 82 12.70 -4.14 -15.29
N ILE A 83 12.06 -5.03 -14.54
CA ILE A 83 10.67 -4.96 -14.17
C ILE A 83 10.57 -4.19 -12.86
N PHE A 84 9.76 -3.13 -12.83
CA PHE A 84 9.52 -2.35 -11.62
C PHE A 84 8.33 -2.90 -10.86
N LEU A 85 8.42 -2.86 -9.53
CA LEU A 85 7.45 -3.42 -8.61
C LEU A 85 7.01 -2.34 -7.62
N THR A 86 5.72 -2.26 -7.33
CA THR A 86 5.24 -1.66 -6.08
C THR A 86 5.46 -2.64 -4.95
N ALA A 87 5.80 -2.14 -3.76
CA ALA A 87 5.89 -2.92 -2.54
C ALA A 87 5.03 -2.26 -1.46
N PHE A 88 4.20 -3.05 -0.78
CA PHE A 88 3.39 -2.60 0.36
C PHE A 88 3.50 -3.63 1.47
N GLY A 89 3.88 -3.21 2.68
CA GLY A 89 4.00 -4.10 3.82
C GLY A 89 2.66 -4.24 4.52
N ASP A 90 2.03 -5.41 4.42
CA ASP A 90 0.71 -5.64 5.01
C ASP A 90 0.76 -5.48 6.54
N LEU A 91 1.88 -5.77 7.22
CA LEU A 91 2.05 -5.62 8.68
C LEU A 91 2.66 -4.29 9.15
N THR A 92 3.33 -3.56 8.26
CA THR A 92 4.11 -2.36 8.65
C THR A 92 3.56 -1.08 8.05
N LYS A 93 2.68 -1.21 7.05
CA LYS A 93 2.15 -0.11 6.22
C LYS A 93 3.21 0.67 5.45
N LYS A 94 4.46 0.22 5.49
CA LYS A 94 5.54 0.68 4.62
C LYS A 94 5.15 0.54 3.16
N SER A 95 5.59 1.49 2.36
CA SER A 95 5.38 1.40 0.92
C SER A 95 6.57 1.92 0.13
N GLY A 96 6.66 1.48 -1.13
CA GLY A 96 7.74 1.88 -2.00
C GLY A 96 7.85 1.04 -3.26
N TYR A 97 9.08 0.95 -3.76
CA TYR A 97 9.38 0.37 -5.06
C TYR A 97 10.61 -0.55 -5.02
N TYR A 98 10.53 -1.61 -5.80
CA TYR A 98 11.62 -2.54 -6.07
C TYR A 98 11.80 -2.67 -7.58
N LYS A 99 12.93 -3.22 -8.01
CA LYS A 99 13.14 -3.69 -9.39
C LYS A 99 13.61 -5.13 -9.40
N VAL A 100 13.27 -5.87 -10.44
CA VAL A 100 13.70 -7.26 -10.61
C VAL A 100 13.93 -7.57 -12.08
N LYS A 101 14.80 -8.54 -12.37
CA LYS A 101 14.88 -9.20 -13.67
C LYS A 101 14.47 -10.65 -13.50
N ILE A 102 13.88 -11.23 -14.55
CA ILE A 102 13.44 -12.63 -14.49
C ILE A 102 14.66 -13.53 -14.20
N GLY A 103 14.56 -14.35 -13.16
CA GLY A 103 15.64 -15.23 -12.69
C GLY A 103 16.61 -14.59 -11.68
N GLU A 104 16.48 -13.29 -11.38
CA GLU A 104 17.26 -12.60 -10.37
C GLU A 104 16.41 -12.29 -9.12
N LYS A 105 17.08 -11.97 -8.00
CA LYS A 105 16.40 -11.51 -6.78
C LYS A 105 15.94 -10.04 -6.93
N PRO A 106 14.80 -9.66 -6.33
CA PRO A 106 14.35 -8.28 -6.35
C PRO A 106 15.31 -7.38 -5.56
N VAL A 107 15.58 -6.20 -6.10
CA VAL A 107 16.42 -5.16 -5.52
C VAL A 107 15.53 -4.02 -5.03
N ARG A 108 15.65 -3.68 -3.75
CA ARG A 108 14.94 -2.54 -3.15
C ARG A 108 15.43 -1.23 -3.76
N LEU A 109 14.49 -0.37 -4.15
CA LEU A 109 14.78 1.01 -4.58
C LEU A 109 14.47 1.99 -3.46
N ILE A 110 13.25 1.92 -2.91
CA ILE A 110 12.79 2.71 -1.77
C ILE A 110 11.72 1.90 -1.04
N TYR A 111 11.70 1.90 0.30
CA TYR A 111 10.67 1.21 1.08
C TYR A 111 10.67 1.77 2.49
N GLU A 112 9.75 2.69 2.76
CA GLU A 112 9.78 3.57 3.93
C GLU A 112 8.43 3.54 4.67
N ASP A 113 8.44 3.96 5.94
CA ASP A 113 7.27 4.22 6.79
C ASP A 113 6.51 5.48 6.31
N LYS A 114 6.10 5.48 5.04
CA LYS A 114 5.44 6.57 4.32
C LYS A 114 4.54 6.01 3.24
N PHE A 115 3.64 6.85 2.73
CA PHE A 115 2.92 6.54 1.51
C PHE A 115 3.72 7.04 0.29
N ILE A 116 4.39 6.09 -0.37
CA ILE A 116 5.21 6.29 -1.55
C ILE A 116 4.43 5.83 -2.77
N SER A 117 4.14 6.75 -3.68
CA SER A 117 3.23 6.52 -4.79
C SER A 117 3.70 7.18 -6.09
N SER A 118 2.93 6.95 -7.16
CA SER A 118 3.05 7.68 -8.42
C SER A 118 4.43 7.63 -9.10
N LEU A 119 5.20 6.55 -8.96
CA LEU A 119 6.49 6.39 -9.66
C LEU A 119 6.34 6.53 -11.17
N GLN A 120 7.17 7.37 -11.77
CA GLN A 120 7.30 7.57 -13.21
C GLN A 120 8.77 7.65 -13.61
N LYS A 121 9.10 7.19 -14.82
CA LYS A 121 10.43 7.32 -15.43
C LYS A 121 10.40 8.40 -16.50
N ALA A 122 11.45 9.21 -16.59
CA ALA A 122 11.64 10.12 -17.71
C ALA A 122 11.93 9.34 -19.01
N LYS A 123 11.26 9.71 -20.12
CA LYS A 123 11.42 9.01 -21.42
C LYS A 123 12.85 9.07 -21.98
N LYS A 124 13.60 10.15 -21.72
CA LYS A 124 14.90 10.44 -22.35
C LYS A 124 16.08 10.50 -21.36
N SER A 125 15.90 10.02 -20.13
CA SER A 125 16.97 10.00 -19.13
C SER A 125 16.72 8.94 -18.07
N GLU A 126 17.78 8.49 -17.40
CA GLU A 126 17.71 7.58 -16.25
C GLU A 126 17.34 8.31 -14.95
N LYS A 127 16.26 9.10 -15.01
CA LYS A 127 15.69 9.83 -13.87
C LYS A 127 14.26 9.39 -13.63
N PHE A 128 13.88 9.40 -12.36
CA PHE A 128 12.57 9.00 -11.89
C PHE A 128 11.97 10.11 -11.05
N ILE A 129 10.65 10.20 -11.05
CA ILE A 129 9.91 10.95 -10.05
C ILE A 129 8.98 10.03 -9.30
N TYR A 130 8.77 10.30 -8.02
CA TYR A 130 7.75 9.65 -7.20
C TYR A 130 7.14 10.67 -6.26
N MET A 131 5.99 10.35 -5.69
CA MET A 131 5.35 11.14 -4.65
C MET A 131 5.57 10.47 -3.30
N SER A 132 5.88 11.25 -2.28
CA SER A 132 5.96 10.79 -0.89
C SER A 132 5.07 11.67 -0.04
N GLU A 133 4.30 11.05 0.83
CA GLU A 133 3.50 11.69 1.87
C GLU A 133 3.51 10.85 3.15
N ASP A 134 3.12 11.49 4.24
CA ASP A 134 2.79 10.84 5.50
C ASP A 134 1.52 11.51 6.05
N TYR A 135 0.96 11.00 7.14
CA TYR A 135 -0.23 11.60 7.75
C TYR A 135 -0.02 13.10 8.01
N ASP A 136 1.12 13.48 8.57
CA ASP A 136 1.49 14.85 8.93
C ASP A 136 2.52 15.48 7.98
N GLU A 137 2.80 14.86 6.84
CA GLU A 137 3.66 15.42 5.80
C GLU A 137 2.91 15.47 4.46
N SER A 138 2.61 16.69 3.99
CA SER A 138 1.97 16.89 2.68
C SER A 138 2.69 16.14 1.57
N PRO A 139 1.93 15.59 0.59
CA PRO A 139 2.50 15.00 -0.60
C PRO A 139 3.42 15.97 -1.30
N ASN A 140 4.57 15.46 -1.71
CA ASN A 140 5.52 16.18 -2.54
C ASN A 140 6.16 15.25 -3.55
N ILE A 141 6.52 15.84 -4.70
CA ILE A 141 7.22 15.14 -5.77
C ILE A 141 8.72 15.20 -5.48
N TYR A 142 9.36 14.04 -5.59
CA TYR A 142 10.79 13.86 -5.44
C TYR A 142 11.39 13.38 -6.75
N LEU A 143 12.52 13.96 -7.15
CA LEU A 143 13.34 13.55 -8.29
C LEU A 143 14.50 12.69 -7.80
N VAL A 144 14.77 11.59 -8.50
CA VAL A 144 15.86 10.69 -8.13
C VAL A 144 16.52 10.06 -9.35
N GLY A 145 17.79 9.67 -9.21
CA GLY A 145 18.52 8.87 -10.19
C GLY A 145 18.13 7.39 -10.19
N SER A 146 18.77 6.59 -11.03
CA SER A 146 18.51 5.15 -11.16
C SER A 146 18.97 4.29 -9.98
N ASP A 147 19.81 4.86 -9.11
CA ASP A 147 20.27 4.29 -7.84
C ASP A 147 19.32 4.56 -6.68
N PHE A 148 18.31 5.44 -6.88
CA PHE A 148 17.34 5.85 -5.87
C PHE A 148 17.98 6.50 -4.62
N THR A 149 19.17 7.09 -4.75
CA THR A 149 19.84 7.78 -3.63
C THR A 149 19.63 9.29 -3.70
N ASN A 150 19.70 9.96 -2.53
CA ASN A 150 19.62 11.42 -2.39
C ASN A 150 18.43 12.07 -3.15
N PRO A 151 17.18 11.67 -2.85
CA PRO A 151 16.02 12.21 -3.55
C PRO A 151 15.90 13.73 -3.36
N GLN A 152 15.76 14.45 -4.47
CA GLN A 152 15.58 15.90 -4.47
C GLN A 152 14.10 16.25 -4.46
N LYS A 153 13.63 16.92 -3.40
CA LYS A 153 12.28 17.48 -3.33
C LYS A 153 12.10 18.57 -4.41
N LEU A 154 11.11 18.40 -5.29
CA LEU A 154 10.82 19.34 -6.38
C LEU A 154 9.68 20.32 -6.06
N THR A 155 8.83 19.97 -5.10
CA THR A 155 7.59 20.71 -4.83
C THR A 155 7.41 21.03 -3.36
N ASN A 156 6.51 21.97 -3.10
CA ASN A 156 5.86 22.18 -1.82
C ASN A 156 4.34 22.29 -2.10
N ILE A 157 3.65 21.15 -2.23
CA ILE A 157 2.28 21.12 -2.82
C ILE A 157 1.26 21.80 -1.92
N ASN A 158 1.28 21.53 -0.61
CA ASN A 158 0.35 22.14 0.35
C ASN A 158 1.08 23.05 1.35
N PRO A 159 1.62 24.21 0.92
CA PRO A 159 2.29 25.13 1.85
C PRO A 159 1.34 25.68 2.92
N GLN A 160 0.02 25.64 2.67
CA GLN A 160 -1.00 26.00 3.65
C GLN A 160 -1.07 25.05 4.85
N GLN A 161 -0.45 23.86 4.78
CA GLN A 161 -0.40 22.90 5.88
C GLN A 161 0.08 23.55 7.19
N LYS A 162 1.06 24.47 7.10
CA LYS A 162 1.62 25.21 8.24
C LYS A 162 0.61 26.07 9.01
N ASN A 163 -0.55 26.34 8.43
CA ASN A 163 -1.62 27.14 9.04
C ASN A 163 -2.61 26.25 9.83
N PHE A 164 -2.39 24.94 9.87
CA PHE A 164 -3.21 23.97 10.59
C PHE A 164 -2.38 23.24 11.64
N LEU A 165 -3.06 22.72 12.64
CA LEU A 165 -2.45 21.86 13.65
C LEU A 165 -2.45 20.42 13.13
N TRP A 166 -1.35 19.70 13.36
CA TRP A 166 -1.22 18.30 12.98
C TRP A 166 -0.87 17.45 14.20
N GLY A 167 -1.46 16.27 14.27
CA GLY A 167 -0.98 15.19 15.13
C GLY A 167 0.03 14.34 14.39
N HIS A 168 0.15 13.09 14.81
CA HIS A 168 0.86 12.04 14.08
C HIS A 168 -0.01 10.78 14.05
N SER A 169 0.37 9.83 13.21
CA SER A 169 -0.29 8.52 13.12
C SER A 169 0.56 7.43 13.77
N GLU A 170 -0.11 6.42 14.33
CA GLU A 170 0.51 5.22 14.90
C GLU A 170 -0.28 3.98 14.48
N LEU A 171 0.43 2.90 14.18
CA LEU A 171 -0.16 1.60 13.93
C LEU A 171 -0.33 0.86 15.26
N ILE A 172 -1.55 0.44 15.55
CA ILE A 172 -1.88 -0.33 16.76
C ILE A 172 -2.20 -1.76 16.36
N GLU A 173 -1.49 -2.71 16.94
CA GLU A 173 -1.79 -4.14 16.81
C GLU A 173 -2.76 -4.55 17.93
N PHE A 174 -3.77 -5.35 17.60
CA PHE A 174 -4.75 -5.87 18.56
C PHE A 174 -5.26 -7.25 18.14
N GLU A 175 -5.88 -7.95 19.09
CA GLU A 175 -6.55 -9.23 18.84
C GLU A 175 -8.06 -9.02 18.95
N ASN A 176 -8.80 -9.49 17.95
CA ASN A 176 -10.25 -9.41 17.95
C ASN A 176 -10.88 -10.49 18.85
N ALA A 177 -12.19 -10.43 19.07
CA ALA A 177 -12.90 -11.37 19.96
C ALA A 177 -12.83 -12.85 19.52
N ASP A 178 -12.42 -13.13 18.28
CA ASP A 178 -12.26 -14.47 17.72
C ASP A 178 -10.79 -14.95 17.72
N GLY A 179 -9.87 -14.20 18.33
CA GLY A 179 -8.45 -14.54 18.41
C GLY A 179 -7.64 -14.20 17.16
N VAL A 180 -8.17 -13.33 16.28
CA VAL A 180 -7.48 -12.93 15.05
C VAL A 180 -6.69 -11.65 15.30
N GLU A 181 -5.38 -11.71 15.05
CA GLU A 181 -4.49 -10.56 15.03
C GLU A 181 -4.91 -9.58 13.91
N LEU A 182 -5.11 -8.33 14.28
CA LEU A 182 -5.55 -7.22 13.44
C LEU A 182 -4.76 -5.96 13.78
N GLU A 183 -4.94 -4.96 12.94
CA GLU A 183 -4.25 -3.68 13.07
C GLU A 183 -5.27 -2.53 12.98
N GLY A 184 -4.93 -1.39 13.56
CA GLY A 184 -5.72 -0.18 13.48
C GLY A 184 -4.82 1.04 13.28
N ALA A 185 -5.31 2.02 12.54
CA ALA A 185 -4.65 3.32 12.46
C ALA A 185 -5.17 4.23 13.57
N LEU A 186 -4.28 4.66 14.46
CA LEU A 186 -4.54 5.67 15.48
C LEU A 186 -3.95 7.01 15.05
N PHE A 187 -4.78 8.05 15.07
CA PHE A 187 -4.37 9.41 14.78
C PHE A 187 -4.49 10.25 16.03
N TYR A 188 -3.37 10.84 16.43
CA TYR A 188 -3.26 11.60 17.66
C TYR A 188 -3.89 12.99 17.53
N PRO A 189 -4.46 13.55 18.61
CA PRO A 189 -4.79 14.96 18.69
C PRO A 189 -3.58 15.81 18.29
N ALA A 190 -3.83 16.90 17.58
CA ALA A 190 -2.78 17.87 17.36
C ALA A 190 -2.36 18.51 18.69
N ASN A 191 -1.05 18.74 18.88
CA ASN A 191 -0.44 19.16 20.15
C ASN A 191 -0.71 18.18 21.31
N TYR A 192 -0.69 16.87 21.04
CA TYR A 192 -0.80 15.84 22.07
C TYR A 192 0.21 16.06 23.21
N GLU A 193 -0.27 15.83 24.44
CA GLU A 193 0.51 15.91 25.68
C GLU A 193 0.37 14.58 26.43
N PRO A 194 1.46 13.86 26.71
CA PRO A 194 1.42 12.63 27.50
C PRO A 194 0.74 12.84 28.86
N GLY A 195 -0.13 11.91 29.24
CA GLY A 195 -0.85 11.93 30.53
C GLY A 195 -2.13 12.78 30.57
N LYS A 196 -2.41 13.58 29.53
CA LYS A 196 -3.68 14.30 29.40
C LYS A 196 -4.75 13.41 28.75
N LYS A 197 -5.99 13.52 29.23
CA LYS A 197 -7.14 12.82 28.65
C LYS A 197 -7.71 13.60 27.48
N TYR A 198 -8.00 12.89 26.40
CA TYR A 198 -8.61 13.43 25.18
C TYR A 198 -9.84 12.59 24.82
N PRO A 199 -10.87 13.19 24.20
CA PRO A 199 -11.95 12.42 23.60
C PRO A 199 -11.42 11.59 22.42
N MET A 200 -12.09 10.48 22.13
CA MET A 200 -11.77 9.60 21.01
C MET A 200 -12.99 9.42 20.11
N ILE A 201 -12.75 9.44 18.81
CA ILE A 201 -13.68 9.02 17.77
C ILE A 201 -13.24 7.65 17.29
N LEU A 202 -14.15 6.68 17.36
CA LEU A 202 -13.94 5.34 16.82
C LEU A 202 -14.61 5.26 15.46
N TYR A 203 -13.83 5.01 14.40
CA TYR A 203 -14.31 4.93 13.02
C TYR A 203 -14.24 3.48 12.51
N ILE A 204 -15.36 2.78 12.67
CA ILE A 204 -15.50 1.35 12.37
C ILE A 204 -15.93 1.16 10.92
N TYR A 205 -14.99 0.83 10.03
CA TYR A 205 -15.30 0.57 8.62
C TYR A 205 -14.21 -0.25 7.91
N GLN A 206 -14.54 -1.45 7.42
CA GLN A 206 -13.64 -2.31 6.63
C GLN A 206 -12.22 -2.43 7.23
N LYS A 207 -11.19 -2.51 6.38
CA LYS A 207 -9.79 -2.34 6.74
C LYS A 207 -9.32 -0.94 6.35
N LEU A 208 -8.87 -0.14 7.31
CA LEU A 208 -8.43 1.24 7.13
C LEU A 208 -7.01 1.50 7.62
N SER A 209 -6.39 0.56 8.33
CA SER A 209 -4.99 0.65 8.76
C SER A 209 -4.03 0.89 7.60
N GLN A 210 -4.37 0.40 6.40
CA GLN A 210 -3.69 0.63 5.14
C GLN A 210 -3.60 2.10 4.67
N SER A 211 -4.39 2.98 5.27
CA SER A 211 -4.36 4.43 5.03
C SER A 211 -3.52 5.19 6.06
N LEU A 212 -2.75 4.51 6.92
CA LEU A 212 -1.97 5.09 8.02
C LEU A 212 -1.20 6.36 7.61
N HIS A 213 -0.47 6.28 6.50
CA HIS A 213 0.39 7.35 6.00
C HIS A 213 -0.30 8.29 4.99
N GLN A 214 -1.60 8.14 4.74
CA GLN A 214 -2.29 8.97 3.75
C GLN A 214 -2.56 10.36 4.30
N TYR A 215 -2.07 11.37 3.58
CA TYR A 215 -2.32 12.77 3.91
C TYR A 215 -3.73 13.19 3.48
N VAL A 216 -4.52 13.68 4.43
CA VAL A 216 -5.87 14.21 4.16
C VAL A 216 -5.89 15.71 4.43
N VAL A 217 -6.14 16.51 3.39
CA VAL A 217 -6.29 17.96 3.53
C VAL A 217 -7.49 18.27 4.45
N PRO A 218 -7.31 19.10 5.51
CA PRO A 218 -8.44 19.60 6.31
C PRO A 218 -9.43 20.35 5.42
N SER A 219 -10.68 19.89 5.37
CA SER A 219 -11.72 20.54 4.55
C SER A 219 -13.07 20.52 5.24
N LYS A 220 -13.81 21.63 5.10
CA LYS A 220 -15.24 21.74 5.44
C LYS A 220 -16.16 21.30 4.30
N ARG A 221 -15.59 21.14 3.10
CA ARG A 221 -16.29 20.77 1.85
C ARG A 221 -15.69 19.43 1.40
N GLY A 222 -16.21 18.33 1.91
CA GLY A 222 -15.66 16.99 1.66
C GLY A 222 -16.49 15.90 2.31
N TRP A 223 -15.93 14.70 2.35
CA TRP A 223 -16.48 13.55 3.07
C TRP A 223 -16.78 13.92 4.52
N ALA A 224 -17.88 13.39 5.07
CA ALA A 224 -18.34 13.71 6.43
C ALA A 224 -17.31 13.35 7.52
N TYR A 225 -16.39 12.42 7.22
CA TYR A 225 -15.33 11.99 8.11
C TYR A 225 -13.97 12.46 7.57
N ASN A 226 -13.39 13.46 8.22
CA ASN A 226 -12.06 13.97 7.92
C ASN A 226 -11.19 13.83 9.16
N THR A 227 -10.33 12.81 9.17
CA THR A 227 -9.44 12.47 10.29
C THR A 227 -8.62 13.67 10.76
N THR A 228 -8.09 14.46 9.83
CA THR A 228 -7.26 15.63 10.13
C THR A 228 -8.04 16.75 10.81
N VAL A 229 -9.31 16.95 10.44
CA VAL A 229 -10.18 17.93 11.12
C VAL A 229 -10.42 17.51 12.56
N PHE A 230 -10.73 16.24 12.81
CA PHE A 230 -11.00 15.75 14.16
C PHE A 230 -9.75 15.78 15.05
N SER A 231 -8.60 15.35 14.54
CA SER A 231 -7.34 15.43 15.29
C SER A 231 -6.95 16.88 15.61
N SER A 232 -7.13 17.80 14.65
CA SER A 232 -6.92 19.24 14.86
C SER A 232 -7.82 19.84 15.94
N LEU A 233 -9.02 19.26 16.14
CA LEU A 233 -9.97 19.68 17.17
C LEU A 233 -9.73 19.01 18.53
N GLY A 234 -8.66 18.22 18.67
CA GLY A 234 -8.26 17.63 19.95
C GLY A 234 -8.78 16.22 20.20
N TYR A 235 -9.22 15.50 19.16
CA TYR A 235 -9.68 14.12 19.28
C TYR A 235 -8.60 13.13 18.89
N PHE A 236 -8.54 12.00 19.60
CA PHE A 236 -8.00 10.79 18.98
C PHE A 236 -8.98 10.31 17.92
N VAL A 237 -8.48 9.83 16.80
CA VAL A 237 -9.28 9.11 15.81
C VAL A 237 -8.69 7.73 15.68
N TYR A 238 -9.45 6.70 16.02
CA TYR A 238 -9.03 5.31 15.90
C TYR A 238 -9.85 4.60 14.85
N SER A 239 -9.18 3.98 13.88
CA SER A 239 -9.77 3.23 12.78
C SER A 239 -9.26 1.78 12.84
N PRO A 240 -9.89 0.91 13.66
CA PRO A 240 -9.53 -0.50 13.71
C PRO A 240 -9.94 -1.21 12.41
N ASP A 241 -9.12 -2.16 11.96
CA ASP A 241 -9.51 -3.06 10.89
C ASP A 241 -10.60 -4.04 11.34
N ILE A 242 -11.45 -4.41 10.40
CA ILE A 242 -12.55 -5.34 10.60
C ILE A 242 -12.42 -6.45 9.56
N ILE A 243 -12.51 -7.69 10.01
CA ILE A 243 -12.74 -8.84 9.13
C ILE A 243 -14.22 -9.18 9.17
N TYR A 244 -14.88 -9.11 8.01
CA TYR A 244 -16.29 -9.46 7.93
C TYR A 244 -16.50 -10.97 7.95
N LYS A 245 -17.36 -11.42 8.88
CA LYS A 245 -18.04 -12.69 8.77
C LYS A 245 -19.17 -12.57 7.76
N VAL A 246 -19.23 -13.52 6.82
CA VAL A 246 -20.22 -13.55 5.74
C VAL A 246 -21.63 -13.41 6.31
N ARG A 247 -22.39 -12.43 5.80
CA ARG A 247 -23.76 -12.09 6.23
C ARG A 247 -23.91 -11.66 7.70
N MET A 248 -22.81 -11.37 8.40
CA MET A 248 -22.81 -10.90 9.79
C MET A 248 -22.00 -9.60 9.99
N PRO A 249 -22.20 -8.54 9.17
CA PRO A 249 -21.36 -7.34 9.23
C PRO A 249 -21.48 -6.58 10.55
N GLY A 250 -22.68 -6.52 11.15
CA GLY A 250 -22.89 -5.83 12.43
C GLY A 250 -22.17 -6.51 13.61
N VAL A 251 -22.18 -7.84 13.66
CA VAL A 251 -21.44 -8.60 14.69
C VAL A 251 -19.93 -8.45 14.46
N SER A 252 -19.48 -8.46 13.21
CA SER A 252 -18.07 -8.28 12.87
C SER A 252 -17.54 -6.91 13.35
N ALA A 253 -18.38 -5.87 13.23
CA ALA A 253 -18.08 -4.52 13.70
C ALA A 253 -18.08 -4.36 15.23
N ILE A 254 -18.74 -5.25 15.98
CA ILE A 254 -18.70 -5.26 17.46
C ILE A 254 -17.49 -6.04 17.96
N ASN A 255 -17.04 -7.03 17.20
CA ASN A 255 -15.98 -7.97 17.59
C ASN A 255 -14.57 -7.47 17.27
N CYS A 256 -14.41 -6.35 16.56
CA CYS A 256 -13.12 -5.70 16.36
C CYS A 256 -12.62 -5.03 17.65
#